data_AF-A0A957YJS2-F1
#
_entry.id   AF-A0A957YJS2-F1
#
_cell.length_a   1.000
_cell.length_b   1.000
_cell.length_c   1.000
_cell.angle_alpha   90.00
_cell.angle_beta   90.00
_cell.angle_gamma   90.00
#
_symmetry.space_group_name_H-M   'P 1'
#
loop_
_entity.id
_entity.type
_entity.pdbx_description
1 polymer ?
#
loop_
_entity_poly.entity_id
_entity_poly.type
_entity_poly.pdbx_seq_one_letter_code
_entity_poly.pdbx_strand_id
1 'polypeptide(L)'
;EVCYLCQPAVFFRRRIVEAKGLLDPTLQYCMDYEYWLRLGANTRFIRLNEILAGSRLYDSNKTLGSRVAVHREIIEMTQKRLGQTPQRWIFNYAHSVVETKGIQRQTTSGKIKFLTLLITISTLAFLRWYHYVPREAIRLMWSWTAPPLYRTVQKWVHL
;
A
#
# COMPACT_ATOMS: atom_id res chain seq x y z
N GLU A 1 1.72 -6.61 4.34
CA GLU A 1 1.82 -6.54 2.87
C GLU A 1 2.78 -7.59 2.35
N VAL A 2 2.24 -8.60 1.68
CA VAL A 2 3.02 -9.56 0.91
C VAL A 2 3.44 -8.92 -0.41
N CYS A 3 4.72 -8.59 -0.51
CA CYS A 3 5.32 -8.26 -1.79
C CYS A 3 5.44 -9.56 -2.62
N TYR A 4 4.87 -9.56 -3.83
CA TYR A 4 4.83 -10.75 -4.71
C TYR A 4 6.09 -10.88 -5.57
N LEU A 5 6.73 -9.76 -5.89
CA LEU A 5 7.98 -9.67 -6.64
C LEU A 5 8.96 -8.81 -5.84
N CYS A 6 9.70 -9.45 -4.94
CA CYS A 6 10.56 -8.74 -4.00
C CYS A 6 12.01 -8.77 -4.43
N GLN A 7 12.62 -7.59 -4.42
CA GLN A 7 14.07 -7.49 -4.44
C GLN A 7 14.65 -8.09 -3.14
N PRO A 8 15.82 -8.75 -3.22
CA PRO A 8 16.68 -8.90 -4.40
C PRO A 8 16.41 -10.18 -5.25
N ALA A 9 15.26 -10.85 -5.11
CA ALA A 9 14.97 -12.14 -5.76
C ALA A 9 14.39 -12.04 -7.19
N VAL A 10 14.39 -10.86 -7.83
CA VAL A 10 13.87 -10.69 -9.19
C VAL A 10 15.00 -10.41 -10.17
N PHE A 11 15.15 -11.30 -11.15
CA PHE A 11 16.17 -11.24 -12.19
C PHE A 11 15.53 -11.07 -13.57
N PHE A 12 16.18 -10.32 -14.45
CA PHE A 12 15.78 -10.17 -15.84
C PHE A 12 17.02 -10.02 -16.73
N ARG A 13 16.88 -10.40 -18.01
CA ARG A 13 17.96 -10.28 -19.00
C ARG A 13 18.25 -8.81 -19.30
N ARG A 14 19.51 -8.48 -19.60
CA ARG A 14 19.93 -7.13 -20.04
C ARG A 14 19.04 -6.53 -21.13
N ARG A 15 18.64 -7.34 -22.13
CA ARG A 15 17.73 -6.93 -23.22
C ARG A 15 16.40 -6.32 -22.74
N ILE A 16 15.92 -6.70 -21.55
CA ILE A 16 14.68 -6.13 -20.98
C ILE A 16 14.91 -4.68 -20.58
N VAL A 17 16.06 -4.37 -19.97
CA VAL A 17 16.44 -3.01 -19.60
C VAL A 17 16.64 -2.14 -20.84
N GLU A 18 17.32 -2.67 -21.84
CA GLU A 18 17.55 -1.95 -23.11
C GLU A 18 16.23 -1.65 -23.83
N ALA A 19 15.27 -2.59 -23.81
CA ALA A 19 13.98 -2.42 -24.48
C ALA A 19 12.95 -1.59 -23.69
N LYS A 20 13.00 -1.61 -22.35
CA LYS A 20 11.98 -0.98 -21.48
C LYS A 20 12.49 0.24 -20.74
N GLY A 21 13.78 0.53 -20.80
CA GLY A 21 14.44 1.60 -20.07
C GLY A 21 14.80 1.21 -18.63
N LEU A 22 15.44 2.17 -17.95
CA LEU A 22 15.84 2.07 -16.54
C LEU A 22 14.65 2.32 -15.59
N LEU A 23 14.90 2.12 -14.29
CA LEU A 23 13.99 2.53 -13.21
C LEU A 23 13.76 4.04 -13.28
N ASP A 24 12.56 4.49 -12.89
CA ASP A 24 12.24 5.91 -12.79
C ASP A 24 12.88 6.52 -11.54
N PRO A 25 13.93 7.37 -11.67
CA PRO A 25 14.67 7.88 -10.52
C PRO A 25 13.87 8.92 -9.71
N THR A 26 12.72 9.36 -10.22
CA THR A 26 11.84 10.30 -9.50
C THR A 26 11.07 9.61 -8.37
N LEU A 27 10.92 8.28 -8.42
CA LEU A 27 10.30 7.48 -7.38
C LEU A 27 11.36 7.11 -6.32
N GLN A 28 11.02 7.26 -5.04
CA GLN A 28 11.95 7.05 -3.93
C GLN A 28 11.69 5.77 -3.14
N TYR A 29 10.48 5.23 -3.24
CA TYR A 29 9.97 4.13 -2.42
C TYR A 29 9.43 2.97 -3.27
N CYS A 30 8.83 3.22 -4.43
CA CYS A 30 8.17 2.18 -5.22
C CYS A 30 8.67 2.06 -6.68
N MET A 31 9.96 2.34 -6.92
CA MET A 31 10.60 2.21 -8.24
C MET A 31 10.47 0.79 -8.83
N ASP A 32 10.69 -0.22 -8.00
CA ASP A 32 10.60 -1.62 -8.38
C ASP A 32 9.15 -1.99 -8.73
N TYR A 33 8.19 -1.57 -7.90
CA TYR A 33 6.77 -1.80 -8.17
C TYR A 33 6.34 -1.18 -9.49
N GLU A 34 6.74 0.06 -9.74
CA GLU A 34 6.53 0.71 -11.05
C GLU A 34 7.10 -0.13 -12.19
N TYR A 35 8.36 -0.57 -12.05
CA TYR A 35 9.04 -1.32 -13.07
C TYR A 35 8.31 -2.62 -13.38
N TRP A 36 7.84 -3.35 -12.36
CA TRP A 36 7.07 -4.57 -12.53
C TRP A 36 5.75 -4.33 -13.26
N LEU A 37 5.04 -3.23 -12.98
CA LEU A 37 3.83 -2.87 -13.72
C LEU A 37 4.14 -2.58 -15.19
N ARG A 38 5.22 -1.85 -15.46
CA ARG A 38 5.68 -1.56 -16.83
C ARG A 38 6.10 -2.83 -17.59
N LEU A 39 6.79 -3.76 -16.94
CA LEU A 39 7.20 -5.03 -17.54
C LEU A 39 6.02 -5.98 -17.74
N GLY A 40 5.13 -6.10 -16.75
CA GLY A 40 4.04 -7.07 -16.70
C GLY A 40 3.02 -6.92 -17.83
N ALA A 41 2.92 -5.75 -18.46
CA ALA A 41 2.04 -5.53 -19.60
C ALA A 41 2.44 -6.36 -20.83
N ASN A 42 3.74 -6.66 -21.03
CA ASN A 42 4.25 -7.26 -22.27
C ASN A 42 5.40 -8.26 -22.06
N THR A 43 5.63 -8.71 -20.82
CA THR A 43 6.75 -9.59 -20.48
C THR A 43 6.25 -10.76 -19.65
N ARG A 44 6.63 -11.97 -20.03
CA ARG A 44 6.32 -13.17 -19.27
C ARG A 44 7.22 -13.24 -18.03
N PHE A 45 6.61 -13.25 -16.85
CA PHE A 45 7.27 -13.59 -15.59
C PHE A 45 7.20 -15.10 -15.35
N ILE A 46 8.27 -15.67 -14.80
CA ILE A 46 8.34 -17.07 -14.37
C ILE A 46 8.73 -17.06 -12.89
N ARG A 47 7.97 -17.76 -12.07
CA ARG A 47 8.28 -17.95 -10.65
C ARG A 47 9.18 -19.16 -10.50
N LEU A 48 10.34 -18.97 -9.88
CA LEU A 48 11.16 -20.06 -9.37
C LEU A 48 10.73 -20.37 -7.94
N ASN A 49 10.42 -21.62 -7.64
CA ASN A 49 10.00 -22.05 -6.30
C ASN A 49 11.21 -22.37 -5.43
N GLU A 50 12.18 -21.45 -5.37
CA GLU A 50 13.39 -21.54 -4.57
C GLU A 50 13.61 -20.28 -3.76
N ILE A 51 14.26 -20.42 -2.60
CA ILE A 51 14.61 -19.29 -1.75
C ILE A 51 15.93 -18.70 -2.27
N LEU A 52 15.82 -17.59 -3.01
CA LEU A 52 16.99 -16.92 -3.59
C LEU A 52 17.51 -15.76 -2.73
N ALA A 53 16.68 -15.22 -1.83
CA ALA A 53 17.04 -14.07 -1.00
C ALA A 53 16.19 -13.98 0.27
N GLY A 54 16.73 -13.30 1.28
CA GLY A 54 16.03 -12.93 2.50
C GLY A 54 16.17 -11.43 2.77
N SER A 55 15.04 -10.76 3.00
CA SER A 55 15.03 -9.34 3.39
C SER A 55 15.05 -9.21 4.90
N ARG A 56 15.94 -8.37 5.43
CA ARG A 56 15.96 -8.05 6.86
C ARG A 56 15.00 -6.90 7.14
N LEU A 57 14.00 -7.15 7.99
CA LEU A 57 13.08 -6.13 8.49
C LEU A 57 13.64 -5.58 9.81
N TYR A 58 13.76 -4.26 9.91
CA TYR A 58 14.19 -3.54 11.11
C TYR A 58 13.55 -2.14 11.09
N ASP A 59 13.27 -1.58 12.27
CA ASP A 59 12.39 -0.42 12.42
C ASP A 59 12.88 0.85 11.72
N SER A 60 14.21 1.03 11.59
CA SER A 60 14.82 2.16 10.88
C SER A 60 14.95 1.96 9.38
N ASN A 61 14.39 0.89 8.79
CA ASN A 61 14.43 0.74 7.35
C ASN A 61 13.62 1.85 6.67
N LYS A 62 14.08 2.26 5.47
CA LYS A 62 13.56 3.41 4.71
C LYS A 62 12.03 3.40 4.55
N THR A 63 11.43 2.21 4.53
CA THR A 63 10.00 2.00 4.30
C THR A 63 9.17 2.12 5.58
N LEU A 64 9.65 1.58 6.71
CA LEU A 64 8.94 1.64 8.00
C LEU A 64 8.99 3.04 8.62
N GLY A 65 10.11 3.77 8.45
CA GLY A 65 10.24 5.15 8.91
C GLY A 65 9.38 6.17 8.13
N SER A 66 8.94 5.84 6.92
CA SER A 66 8.29 6.78 5.99
C SER A 66 6.98 6.26 5.38
N ARG A 67 6.22 5.42 6.11
CA ARG A 67 5.01 4.73 5.60
C ARG A 67 4.00 5.66 4.91
N VAL A 68 3.78 6.87 5.43
CA VAL A 68 2.87 7.86 4.81
C VAL A 68 3.37 8.29 3.42
N ALA A 69 4.68 8.52 3.28
CA ALA A 69 5.29 8.91 2.01
C ALA A 69 5.29 7.74 1.02
N VAL A 70 5.60 6.53 1.50
CA VAL A 70 5.56 5.28 0.71
C VAL A 70 4.17 5.08 0.10
N HIS A 71 3.12 5.08 0.92
CA HIS A 71 1.77 4.83 0.41
C HIS A 71 1.28 5.95 -0.53
N ARG A 72 1.66 7.21 -0.25
CA ARG A 72 1.34 8.32 -1.15
C ARG A 72 1.98 8.15 -2.52
N GLU A 73 3.28 7.85 -2.57
CA GLU A 73 3.99 7.64 -3.83
C GLU A 73 3.40 6.46 -4.61
N ILE A 74 3.04 5.37 -3.94
CA ILE A 74 2.36 4.23 -4.57
C ILE A 74 1.01 4.64 -5.17
N ILE A 75 0.20 5.42 -4.44
CA ILE A 75 -1.09 5.90 -4.94
C ILE A 75 -0.88 6.76 -6.20
N GLU A 76 0.01 7.74 -6.14
CA GLU A 76 0.27 8.67 -7.24
C GLU A 76 0.86 7.96 -8.46
N MET A 77 1.80 7.03 -8.26
CA MET A 77 2.39 6.20 -9.31
C MET A 77 1.34 5.31 -9.99
N THR A 78 0.52 4.61 -9.20
CA THR A 78 -0.52 3.72 -9.75
C THR A 78 -1.62 4.51 -10.46
N GLN A 79 -2.02 5.66 -9.92
CA GLN A 79 -2.96 6.56 -10.60
C GLN A 79 -2.42 7.02 -11.95
N LYS A 80 -1.16 7.46 -12.00
CA LYS A 80 -0.50 7.93 -13.23
C LYS A 80 -0.38 6.84 -14.29
N ARG A 81 -0.13 5.59 -13.90
CA ARG A 81 0.18 4.49 -14.83
C ARG A 81 -1.03 3.66 -15.24
N LEU A 82 -1.94 3.43 -14.31
CA LEU A 82 -3.09 2.54 -14.51
C LEU A 82 -4.41 3.32 -14.61
N GLY A 83 -4.40 4.65 -14.46
CA GLY A 83 -5.58 5.50 -14.45
C GLY A 83 -6.38 5.45 -13.14
N GLN A 84 -6.16 4.43 -12.31
CA GLN A 84 -6.78 4.28 -11.02
C GLN A 84 -5.86 3.54 -10.05
N THR A 85 -5.84 3.98 -8.79
CA THR A 85 -5.18 3.23 -7.71
C THR A 85 -6.12 2.16 -7.13
N PRO A 86 -5.63 1.00 -6.67
CA PRO A 86 -6.44 0.09 -5.86
C PRO A 86 -6.89 0.69 -4.51
N GLN A 87 -8.16 0.45 -4.11
CA GLN A 87 -8.75 0.99 -2.87
C GLN A 87 -7.93 0.67 -1.61
N ARG A 88 -7.27 -0.50 -1.57
CA ARG A 88 -6.42 -0.90 -0.45
C ARG A 88 -5.30 0.10 -0.15
N TRP A 89 -4.73 0.75 -1.17
CA TRP A 89 -3.66 1.73 -0.97
C TRP A 89 -4.17 3.00 -0.30
N ILE A 90 -5.40 3.40 -0.62
CA ILE A 90 -6.10 4.50 0.06
C ILE A 90 -6.25 4.20 1.55
N PHE A 91 -6.69 2.99 1.89
CA PHE A 91 -6.85 2.58 3.29
C PHE A 91 -5.50 2.47 4.01
N ASN A 92 -4.48 1.88 3.40
CA ASN A 92 -3.15 1.76 4.00
C ASN A 92 -2.52 3.15 4.24
N TYR A 93 -2.69 4.08 3.30
CA TYR A 93 -2.35 5.48 3.49
C TYR A 93 -3.09 6.07 4.71
N ALA A 94 -4.42 5.93 4.78
CA ALA A 94 -5.20 6.46 5.88
C ALA A 94 -4.78 5.90 7.24
N HIS A 95 -4.55 4.58 7.32
CA HIS A 95 -4.02 3.91 8.50
C HIS A 95 -2.66 4.49 8.90
N SER A 96 -1.72 4.62 7.96
CA SER A 96 -0.39 5.17 8.25
C SER A 96 -0.47 6.60 8.78
N VAL A 97 -1.35 7.43 8.24
CA VAL A 97 -1.57 8.82 8.70
C VAL A 97 -2.14 8.83 10.12
N VAL A 98 -3.14 8.01 10.41
CA VAL A 98 -3.75 7.92 11.75
C VAL A 98 -2.75 7.40 12.78
N GLU A 99 -1.88 6.46 12.40
CA GLU A 99 -0.83 5.93 13.28
C GLU A 99 0.19 6.98 13.70
N THR A 100 0.54 7.93 12.82
CA THR A 100 1.43 9.05 13.19
C THR A 100 0.85 9.97 14.27
N LYS A 101 -0.45 9.88 14.56
CA LYS A 101 -1.11 10.68 15.62
C LYS A 101 -0.96 10.09 17.02
N GLY A 102 -0.34 8.90 17.17
CA GLY A 102 -0.03 8.33 18.48
C GLY A 102 -1.24 8.03 19.38
N ILE A 103 -2.41 7.75 18.79
CA ILE A 103 -3.65 7.54 19.55
C ILE A 103 -3.55 6.24 20.38
N GLN A 104 -3.73 6.36 21.69
CA GLN A 104 -3.76 5.21 22.59
C GLN A 104 -5.05 4.40 22.37
N ARG A 105 -4.95 3.21 21.78
CA ARG A 105 -6.11 2.34 21.44
C ARG A 105 -6.65 1.53 22.63
N GLN A 106 -6.10 1.70 23.84
CA GLN A 106 -6.48 0.91 25.01
C GLN A 106 -7.78 1.41 25.66
N THR A 107 -8.07 2.71 25.58
CA THR A 107 -9.29 3.31 26.15
C THR A 107 -10.44 3.30 25.14
N THR A 108 -11.69 3.26 25.62
CA THR A 108 -12.89 3.34 24.76
C THR A 108 -12.91 4.64 23.96
N SER A 109 -12.60 5.77 24.59
CA SER A 109 -12.46 7.07 23.91
C SER A 109 -11.36 7.06 22.85
N GLY A 110 -10.22 6.43 23.13
CA GLY A 110 -9.12 6.27 22.17
C GLY A 110 -9.49 5.41 20.96
N LYS A 111 -10.27 4.33 21.17
CA LYS A 111 -10.80 3.50 20.07
C LYS A 111 -11.77 4.28 19.19
N ILE A 112 -12.70 5.02 19.79
CA ILE A 112 -13.65 5.86 19.05
C ILE A 112 -12.89 6.93 18.26
N LYS A 113 -11.97 7.65 18.91
CA LYS A 113 -11.15 8.68 18.26
C LYS A 113 -10.33 8.13 17.09
N PHE A 114 -9.72 6.95 17.27
CA PHE A 114 -8.99 6.26 16.21
C PHE A 114 -9.89 5.93 15.03
N LEU A 115 -11.07 5.35 15.29
CA LEU A 115 -12.02 4.97 14.25
C LEU A 115 -12.59 6.18 13.50
N THR A 116 -13.01 7.22 14.22
CA THR A 116 -13.50 8.46 13.61
C THR A 116 -12.42 9.07 12.71
N LEU A 117 -11.18 9.18 13.19
CA LEU A 117 -10.10 9.74 12.38
C LEU A 117 -9.79 8.85 11.17
N LEU A 118 -9.79 7.53 11.33
CA LEU A 118 -9.54 6.60 10.23
C LEU A 118 -10.59 6.73 9.14
N ILE A 119 -11.88 6.81 9.50
CA ILE A 119 -12.98 7.02 8.55
C ILE A 119 -12.80 8.38 7.86
N THR A 120 -12.60 9.46 8.62
CA THR A 120 -12.44 10.80 8.06
C THR A 120 -11.26 10.88 7.08
N ILE A 121 -10.08 10.38 7.46
CA ILE A 121 -8.91 10.40 6.58
C ILE A 121 -9.12 9.51 5.35
N SER A 122 -9.75 8.34 5.50
CA SER A 122 -10.08 7.47 4.37
C SER A 122 -11.03 8.17 3.40
N THR A 123 -12.11 8.79 3.90
CA THR A 123 -13.06 9.55 3.08
C THR A 123 -12.37 10.70 2.34
N LEU A 124 -11.56 11.51 3.03
CA LEU A 124 -10.82 12.60 2.40
C LEU A 124 -9.83 12.10 1.34
N ALA A 125 -9.17 10.97 1.59
CA ALA A 125 -8.28 10.33 0.63
C ALA A 125 -9.03 9.84 -0.62
N PHE A 126 -10.18 9.18 -0.46
CA PHE A 126 -11.04 8.80 -1.59
C PHE A 126 -11.49 10.04 -2.38
N LEU A 127 -11.96 11.09 -1.72
CA LEU A 127 -12.33 12.33 -2.42
C LEU A 127 -11.16 12.98 -3.16
N ARG A 128 -9.93 12.89 -2.61
CA ARG A 128 -8.72 13.42 -3.24
C ARG A 128 -8.31 12.65 -4.51
N TRP A 129 -8.29 11.32 -4.46
CA TRP A 129 -7.71 10.50 -5.54
C TRP A 129 -8.74 9.83 -6.46
N TYR A 130 -9.96 9.59 -5.97
CA TYR A 130 -11.06 9.02 -6.75
C TYR A 130 -12.10 10.07 -7.15
N HIS A 131 -12.15 11.23 -6.49
CA HIS A 131 -13.22 12.25 -6.62
C HIS A 131 -14.61 11.77 -6.17
N TYR A 132 -14.72 10.56 -5.63
CA TYR A 132 -15.93 9.99 -5.00
C TYR A 132 -15.52 8.90 -4.00
N VAL A 133 -16.47 8.41 -3.22
CA VAL A 133 -16.25 7.27 -2.31
C VAL A 133 -16.95 6.02 -2.85
N PRO A 134 -16.22 4.95 -3.22
CA PRO A 134 -16.82 3.71 -3.71
C PRO A 134 -17.78 3.09 -2.68
N ARG A 135 -18.87 2.47 -3.16
CA ARG A 135 -19.85 1.80 -2.28
C ARG A 135 -19.21 0.70 -1.42
N GLU A 136 -18.23 -0.01 -1.97
CA GLU A 136 -17.44 -1.02 -1.26
C GLU A 136 -16.66 -0.41 -0.11
N ALA A 137 -16.01 0.73 -0.33
CA ALA A 137 -15.31 1.47 0.72
C ALA A 137 -16.27 1.94 1.82
N ILE A 138 -17.47 2.43 1.47
CA ILE A 138 -18.50 2.82 2.44
C ILE A 138 -18.92 1.60 3.29
N ARG A 139 -19.21 0.47 2.65
CA ARG A 139 -19.57 -0.78 3.36
C ARG A 139 -18.45 -1.24 4.29
N LEU A 140 -17.20 -1.15 3.85
CA LEU A 140 -16.04 -1.52 4.67
C LEU A 140 -15.92 -0.60 5.89
N MET A 141 -15.98 0.73 5.70
CA MET A 141 -15.94 1.69 6.80
C MET A 141 -17.11 1.49 7.78
N TRP A 142 -18.31 1.17 7.28
CA TRP A 142 -19.46 0.85 8.11
C TRP A 142 -19.27 -0.45 8.91
N SER A 143 -18.61 -1.45 8.33
CA SER A 143 -18.32 -2.70 9.06
C SER A 143 -17.42 -2.48 10.27
N TRP A 144 -16.62 -1.40 10.28
CA TRP A 144 -15.74 -1.06 11.41
C TRP A 144 -16.49 -0.47 12.60
N THR A 145 -17.67 0.10 12.39
CA THR A 145 -18.54 0.64 13.45
C THR A 145 -19.51 -0.42 13.99
N ALA A 146 -19.65 -1.58 13.34
CA ALA A 146 -20.59 -2.64 13.73
C ALA A 146 -20.06 -3.51 14.91
N PRO A 147 -20.82 -3.66 16.01
CA PRO A 147 -20.32 -4.21 17.28
C PRO A 147 -19.77 -5.66 17.35
N PRO A 148 -19.95 -6.59 16.38
CA PRO A 148 -19.20 -7.85 16.41
C PRO A 148 -18.09 -7.99 15.35
N LEU A 149 -17.93 -7.06 14.41
CA LEU A 149 -16.97 -7.19 13.28
C LEU A 149 -15.58 -6.60 13.53
N TYR A 150 -15.36 -5.97 14.69
CA TYR A 150 -14.05 -5.45 15.10
C TYR A 150 -12.95 -6.52 15.12
N ARG A 151 -13.30 -7.80 15.35
CA ARG A 151 -12.34 -8.92 15.35
C ARG A 151 -11.81 -9.31 13.97
N THR A 152 -12.50 -8.93 12.89
CA THR A 152 -12.12 -9.37 11.53
C THR A 152 -11.13 -8.40 10.88
N VAL A 153 -11.10 -7.13 11.30
CA VAL A 153 -10.25 -6.09 10.69
C VAL A 153 -8.77 -6.27 11.03
N GLN A 154 -8.43 -6.85 12.19
CA GLN A 154 -7.03 -7.16 12.52
C GLN A 154 -6.40 -8.21 11.61
N LYS A 155 -7.18 -9.06 10.92
CA LYS A 155 -6.65 -10.05 9.97
C LYS A 155 -6.24 -9.46 8.62
N TRP A 156 -6.71 -8.27 8.27
CA TRP A 156 -6.40 -7.63 6.97
C TRP A 156 -5.22 -6.66 7.03
N VAL A 157 -4.75 -6.31 8.23
CA VAL A 157 -3.63 -5.35 8.45
C VAL A 157 -2.27 -6.05 8.64
N HIS A 158 -2.26 -7.39 8.75
CA HIS A 158 -1.05 -8.21 8.88
C HIS A 158 -0.79 -9.16 7.69
N LEU A 159 -1.49 -8.96 6.57
CA LEU A 159 -1.14 -9.54 5.25
C LEU A 159 -0.71 -8.43 4.29
#